data_AF-A0A967HKM8-F1
#
_entry.id   AF-A0A967HKM8-F1
#
_cell.length_a   1.000
_cell.length_b   1.000
_cell.length_c   1.000
_cell.angle_alpha   90.00
_cell.angle_beta   90.00
_cell.angle_gamma   90.00
#
_symmetry.space_group_name_H-M   'P 1'
#
loop_
_entity.id
_entity.type
_entity.pdbx_description
1 polymer ?
#
loop_
_entity_poly.entity_id
_entity_poly.type
_entity_poly.pdbx_seq_one_letter_code
_entity_poly.pdbx_strand_id
1 'polypeptide(L)' 'YLSAVGFPDEGYERWWPADLHVIGKDITRFHCVIWPAMLMAAGVELPRT' A
#
# COMPACT_ATOMS: atom_id res chain seq x y z
N TYR A 1 6.20 -0.06 -1.70
CA TYR A 1 5.63 0.99 -0.82
C TYR A 1 6.00 0.74 0.62
N LEU A 2 5.43 -0.29 1.25
CA LEU A 2 5.66 -0.63 2.66
C LEU A 2 7.14 -0.76 3.07
N SER A 3 7.97 -1.42 2.28
CA SER A 3 9.41 -1.54 2.56
C SER A 3 10.13 -0.19 2.67
N ALA A 4 9.70 0.83 1.92
CA ALA A 4 10.31 2.15 1.94
C ALA A 4 10.03 2.92 3.24
N VAL A 5 8.97 2.54 3.97
CA VAL A 5 8.60 3.14 5.25
C VAL A 5 8.97 2.25 6.44
N GLY A 6 9.69 1.14 6.21
CA GLY A 6 10.24 0.30 7.28
C GLY A 6 9.42 -0.95 7.65
N PHE A 7 8.33 -1.25 6.94
CA PHE A 7 7.58 -2.49 7.19
C PHE A 7 8.46 -3.74 6.94
N PRO A 8 8.38 -4.80 7.77
CA PRO A 8 7.41 -5.03 8.87
C PRO A 8 7.88 -4.58 10.26
N ASP A 9 8.99 -3.84 10.36
CA ASP A 9 9.52 -3.36 11.63
C ASP A 9 8.76 -2.11 12.13
N GLU A 10 9.03 -1.68 13.36
CA GLU A 10 8.33 -0.54 13.98
C GLU A 10 8.53 0.80 13.24
N GLY A 11 7.53 1.68 13.33
CA GLY A 11 7.62 3.06 12.83
C GLY A 11 7.07 3.27 11.41
N TYR A 12 6.69 2.22 10.69
CA TYR A 12 6.06 2.33 9.38
C TYR A 12 4.66 2.97 9.44
N GLU A 13 3.96 2.82 10.56
CA GLU A 13 2.60 3.36 10.79
C GLU A 13 2.58 4.90 10.78
N ARG A 14 3.74 5.55 10.92
CA ARG A 14 3.84 7.01 10.77
C ARG A 14 3.49 7.46 9.35
N TRP A 15 3.80 6.63 8.35
CA TRP A 15 3.69 6.98 6.93
C TRP A 15 2.73 6.07 6.16
N TRP A 16 2.32 4.96 6.77
CA TRP A 16 1.29 4.07 6.26
C TRP A 16 0.02 4.19 7.09
N PRO A 17 -1.19 4.20 6.50
CA PRO A 17 -1.48 4.02 5.08
C PRO A 17 -1.11 5.23 4.21
N ALA A 18 -0.65 4.96 2.98
CA ALA A 18 -0.32 6.03 2.04
C ALA A 18 -1.58 6.82 1.63
N ASP A 19 -1.48 8.16 1.57
CA ASP A 19 -2.61 9.02 1.19
C ASP A 19 -2.91 9.01 -0.31
N LEU A 20 -1.89 8.82 -1.17
CA LEU A 20 -2.04 8.78 -2.62
C LEU A 20 -0.95 7.94 -3.27
N HIS A 21 -1.35 7.04 -4.18
CA HIS A 21 -0.44 6.35 -5.09
C HIS A 21 -0.57 6.92 -6.50
N VAL A 22 0.42 7.71 -6.93
CA VAL A 22 0.52 8.16 -8.32
C VAL A 22 1.07 7.02 -9.18
N ILE A 23 0.29 6.57 -10.15
CA ILE A 23 0.61 5.43 -11.00
C ILE A 23 0.32 5.72 -12.48
N GLY A 24 0.95 4.97 -13.38
CA GLY A 24 0.61 4.97 -14.80
C GLY A 24 -0.65 4.15 -15.09
N LYS A 25 -1.41 4.52 -16.14
CA LYS A 25 -2.68 3.86 -16.50
C LYS A 25 -2.54 2.35 -16.75
N ASP A 26 -1.39 1.92 -17.27
CA ASP A 26 -1.16 0.54 -17.70
C ASP A 26 -0.97 -0.42 -16.50
N ILE A 27 -0.77 0.11 -15.29
CA ILE A 27 -0.56 -0.68 -14.06
C ILE A 27 -1.70 -0.53 -13.04
N THR A 28 -2.85 -0.01 -13.47
CA THR A 28 -4.03 0.20 -12.62
C THR A 28 -4.48 -1.09 -11.93
N ARG A 29 -4.51 -2.22 -12.65
CA ARG A 29 -4.92 -3.52 -12.07
C ARG A 29 -4.02 -3.96 -10.90
N PHE A 30 -2.73 -3.67 -10.95
CA PHE A 30 -1.82 -4.02 -9.88
C PHE A 30 -2.11 -3.21 -8.60
N HIS A 31 -2.46 -1.94 -8.74
CA HIS A 31 -2.58 -1.01 -7.62
C HIS A 31 -4.00 -0.88 -7.06
N CYS A 32 -5.02 -1.18 -7.88
CA CYS A 32 -6.42 -1.07 -7.50
C CYS A 32 -7.10 -2.43 -7.26
N VAL A 33 -6.45 -3.56 -7.58
CA VAL A 33 -7.01 -4.90 -7.35
C VAL A 33 -6.03 -5.79 -6.60
N ILE A 34 -4.85 -6.04 -7.18
CA ILE A 34 -3.90 -7.03 -6.64
C ILE A 34 -3.30 -6.53 -5.33
N TRP A 35 -2.79 -5.29 -5.30
CA TRP A 35 -2.18 -4.69 -4.12
C TRP A 35 -3.15 -4.59 -2.93
N PRO A 36 -4.38 -4.05 -3.07
CA PRO A 36 -5.37 -4.07 -1.99
C PRO A 36 -5.69 -5.48 -1.50
N ALA A 37 -5.84 -6.46 -2.40
CA ALA A 37 -6.10 -7.85 -2.00
C ALA A 37 -4.95 -8.45 -1.17
N MET A 38 -3.70 -8.18 -1.54
CA MET A 38 -2.54 -8.62 -0.76
C MET A 38 -2.50 -7.98 0.63
N LEU A 39 -2.83 -6.69 0.74
CA LEU A 39 -2.90 -5.99 2.03
C LEU A 39 -4.04 -6.53 2.92
N MET A 40 -5.22 -6.77 2.35
CA MET A 40 -6.34 -7.38 3.07
C MET A 40 -5.95 -8.77 3.60
N ALA A 41 -5.30 -9.59 2.78
CA ALA A 41 -4.83 -10.91 3.19
C ALA A 41 -3.76 -10.84 4.30
N ALA A 42 -2.93 -9.79 4.29
CA ALA A 42 -1.92 -9.55 5.32
C ALA A 42 -2.47 -8.82 6.56
N GLY A 43 -3.75 -8.41 6.58
CA GLY A 43 -4.33 -7.61 7.66
C GLY A 43 -3.76 -6.20 7.78
N VAL A 44 -3.17 -5.66 6.72
CA VAL A 44 -2.57 -4.33 6.67
C VAL A 44 -3.58 -3.32 6.11
N GLU A 45 -3.60 -2.11 6.66
CA GLU A 45 -4.49 -1.04 6.19
C GLU A 45 -4.30 -0.72 4.71
N LEU A 46 -5.40 -0.37 4.04
CA LEU A 46 -5.40 0.00 2.61
C LEU A 46 -4.94 1.46 2.43
N PRO A 47 -4.30 1.80 1.29
CA PRO A 47 -4.06 3.19 0.91
C PRO A 47 -5.37 3.99 0.89
N ARG A 48 -5.29 5.27 1.27
CA ARG A 48 -6.41 6.20 1.15
C ARG A 48 -6.56 6.66 -0.31
N THR A 49 -7.75 7.19 -0.63
CA THR A 49 -8.12 7.74 -1.95
C THR A 49 -8.18 9.25 -1.92
#